data_AF-A0A5S3WY75-F1
#
_entry.id   AF-A0A5S3WY75-F1
#
_cell.length_a   1.000
_cell.length_b   1.000
_cell.length_c   1.000
_cell.angle_alpha   90.00
_cell.angle_beta   90.00
_cell.angle_gamma   90.00
#
_symmetry.space_group_name_H-M   'P 1'
#
loop_
_entity.id
_entity.type
_entity.pdbx_description
1 polymer ?
#
loop_
_entity_poly.entity_id
_entity_poly.type
_entity_poly.pdbx_seq_one_letter_code
_entity_poly.pdbx_strand_id
1 'polypeptide(L)'
;MPVEPLKSQAYNLPQQAIQIYLDNKESLQRQTCPDTALIYRYILMAAIRLQNWPMVEEVVQALQAERLASDVQGKELNIINNIGVAYRKAGQTDDALAHYRCALTYAETHDARALIKINIAIVHRNAGQPAVGFRLLEGIEEEYLPNVILAGLHVAKGNTALQIKRYDEAKYAYRKAREHYLAMKDDRNAQAVVPNMLVAALATNDLTAYDQLRPLSTLVPELLSDHGHHFIQWLDTFRSYSSAKKLTQAQQEKLLQTEVIGPDYLEFVALLSSRYGLNQDVIQRIVQKSRNPPLPGALAKHWCGSM
;
A
#
# COMPACT_ATOMS: atom_id res chain seq x y z
N MET A 1 -7.02 9.49 25.59
CA MET A 1 -6.09 9.87 24.50
C MET A 1 -6.87 10.61 23.40
N PRO A 2 -6.37 11.71 22.82
CA PRO A 2 -7.06 12.40 21.73
C PRO A 2 -6.96 11.61 20.41
N VAL A 3 -8.10 11.38 19.77
CA VAL A 3 -8.24 10.52 18.57
C VAL A 3 -7.63 11.15 17.31
N GLU A 4 -7.88 12.44 17.08
CA GLU A 4 -7.46 13.13 15.85
C GLU A 4 -5.93 13.24 15.68
N PRO A 5 -5.15 13.59 16.73
CA PRO A 5 -3.69 13.51 16.66
C PRO A 5 -3.18 12.09 16.34
N LEU A 6 -3.78 11.08 16.98
CA LEU A 6 -3.40 9.67 16.78
C LEU A 6 -3.69 9.19 15.36
N LYS A 7 -4.83 9.59 14.79
CA LYS A 7 -5.16 9.34 13.38
C LYS A 7 -4.04 9.84 12.48
N SER A 8 -3.69 11.12 12.57
CA SER A 8 -2.61 11.70 11.76
C SER A 8 -1.28 10.96 11.94
N GLN A 9 -0.92 10.64 13.18
CA GLN A 9 0.30 9.88 13.48
C GLN A 9 0.26 8.46 12.91
N ALA A 10 -0.86 7.75 12.95
CA ALA A 10 -0.96 6.41 12.37
C ALA A 10 -0.74 6.41 10.84
N TYR A 11 -1.07 7.50 10.14
CA TYR A 11 -0.79 7.65 8.71
C TYR A 11 0.64 8.12 8.42
N ASN A 12 1.19 8.98 9.26
CA ASN A 12 2.38 9.77 8.94
C ASN A 12 3.61 9.38 9.75
N LEU A 13 3.43 8.98 11.00
CA LEU A 13 4.45 8.72 12.01
C LEU A 13 4.10 7.43 12.80
N PRO A 14 4.04 6.26 12.14
CA PRO A 14 3.49 5.04 12.73
C PRO A 14 4.27 4.56 13.97
N GLN A 15 5.58 4.82 14.08
CA GLN A 15 6.36 4.52 15.28
C GLN A 15 5.86 5.33 16.49
N GLN A 16 5.55 6.62 16.30
CA GLN A 16 5.04 7.47 17.38
C GLN A 16 3.64 7.04 17.80
N ALA A 17 2.78 6.66 16.86
CA ALA A 17 1.45 6.13 17.17
C ALA A 17 1.53 4.87 18.03
N ILE A 18 2.45 3.95 17.72
CA ILE A 18 2.68 2.74 18.55
C ILE A 18 3.25 3.11 19.91
N GLN A 19 4.19 4.04 20.01
CA GLN A 19 4.74 4.45 21.30
C GLN A 19 3.64 5.01 22.22
N ILE A 20 2.79 5.88 21.68
CA ILE A 20 1.64 6.43 22.41
C ILE A 20 0.71 5.31 22.90
N TYR A 21 0.48 4.27 22.09
CA TYR A 21 -0.29 3.11 22.54
C TYR A 21 0.36 2.39 23.71
N LEU A 22 1.67 2.12 23.63
CA LEU A 22 2.42 1.44 24.69
C LEU A 22 2.36 2.21 26.00
N ASP A 23 2.51 3.54 25.95
CA ASP A 23 2.46 4.42 27.12
C ASP A 23 1.08 4.42 27.81
N ASN A 24 0.02 4.05 27.10
CA ASN A 24 -1.37 4.10 27.58
C ASN A 24 -2.05 2.71 27.64
N LYS A 25 -1.31 1.63 27.38
CA LYS A 25 -1.86 0.28 27.16
C LYS A 25 -2.71 -0.22 28.32
N GLU A 26 -2.22 -0.09 29.55
CA GLU A 26 -2.96 -0.55 30.74
C GLU A 26 -4.29 0.18 30.92
N SER A 27 -4.32 1.49 30.64
CA SER A 27 -5.53 2.30 30.75
C SER A 27 -6.57 1.86 29.71
N LEU A 28 -6.15 1.69 28.45
CA LEU A 28 -7.00 1.20 27.36
C LEU A 28 -7.53 -0.23 27.60
N GLN A 29 -6.80 -1.04 28.35
CA GLN A 29 -7.22 -2.39 28.74
C GLN A 29 -8.26 -2.39 29.88
N ARG A 30 -8.18 -1.44 30.82
CA ARG A 30 -9.07 -1.38 31.99
C ARG A 30 -10.35 -0.59 31.76
N GLN A 31 -10.29 0.47 30.96
CA GLN A 31 -11.40 1.40 30.74
C GLN A 31 -11.74 1.44 29.25
N THR A 32 -13.03 1.54 28.94
CA THR A 32 -13.52 1.78 27.58
C THR A 32 -14.21 3.13 27.52
N CYS A 33 -14.07 3.77 26.38
CA CYS A 33 -14.83 4.95 25.96
C CYS A 33 -15.24 4.75 24.49
N PRO A 34 -16.22 5.52 23.97
CA PRO A 34 -16.75 5.35 22.61
C PRO A 34 -15.69 5.36 21.49
N ASP A 35 -14.53 5.97 21.76
CA ASP A 35 -13.41 6.10 20.83
C ASP A 35 -12.39 4.95 20.90
N THR A 36 -12.53 4.02 21.85
CA THR A 36 -11.50 3.00 22.14
C THR A 36 -11.27 2.07 20.96
N ALA A 37 -12.34 1.60 20.31
CA ALA A 37 -12.23 0.80 19.08
C ALA A 37 -11.54 1.57 17.94
N LEU A 38 -11.76 2.89 17.85
CA LEU A 38 -11.15 3.73 16.83
C LEU A 38 -9.64 3.94 17.10
N ILE A 39 -9.25 4.11 18.36
CA ILE A 39 -7.85 4.13 18.80
C ILE A 39 -7.17 2.83 18.37
N TYR A 40 -7.71 1.68 18.77
CA TYR A 40 -7.16 0.37 18.38
C TYR A 40 -7.06 0.22 16.86
N ARG A 41 -8.06 0.69 16.09
CA ARG A 41 -7.97 0.68 14.63
C ARG A 41 -6.80 1.50 14.10
N TYR A 42 -6.50 2.67 14.67
CA TYR A 42 -5.33 3.47 14.24
C TYR A 42 -4.01 2.80 14.62
N ILE A 43 -3.93 2.15 15.78
CA ILE A 43 -2.75 1.36 16.15
C ILE A 43 -2.58 0.17 15.22
N LEU A 44 -3.67 -0.51 14.85
CA LEU A 44 -3.64 -1.58 13.84
C LEU A 44 -3.05 -1.07 12.53
N MET A 45 -3.48 0.10 12.05
CA MET A 45 -2.92 0.70 10.83
C MET A 45 -1.42 1.01 10.96
N ALA A 46 -1.00 1.56 12.11
CA ALA A 46 0.41 1.85 12.37
C ALA A 46 1.25 0.56 12.42
N ALA A 47 0.77 -0.46 13.13
CA ALA A 47 1.42 -1.77 13.22
C ALA A 47 1.57 -2.44 11.85
N ILE A 48 0.54 -2.39 11.02
CA ILE A 48 0.57 -2.88 9.63
C ILE A 48 1.63 -2.16 8.79
N ARG A 49 1.75 -0.83 8.92
CA ARG A 49 2.75 -0.04 8.20
C ARG A 49 4.18 -0.42 8.58
N LEU A 50 4.40 -0.74 9.86
CA LEU A 50 5.68 -1.20 10.38
C LEU A 50 5.90 -2.71 10.21
N GLN A 51 4.92 -3.43 9.69
CA GLN A 51 4.93 -4.89 9.63
C GLN A 51 5.17 -5.56 10.99
N ASN A 52 4.67 -4.94 12.06
CA ASN A 52 4.75 -5.48 13.42
C ASN A 52 3.59 -6.46 13.64
N TRP A 53 3.77 -7.69 13.17
CA TRP A 53 2.75 -8.75 13.23
C TRP A 53 2.30 -9.14 14.64
N PRO A 54 3.19 -9.24 15.65
CA PRO A 54 2.75 -9.44 17.03
C PRO A 54 1.82 -8.32 17.53
N MET A 55 2.10 -7.06 17.19
CA MET A 55 1.23 -5.94 17.54
C MET A 55 -0.10 -5.98 16.78
N VAL A 56 -0.10 -6.40 15.51
CA VAL A 56 -1.34 -6.62 14.74
C VAL A 56 -2.21 -7.64 15.45
N GLU A 57 -1.65 -8.78 15.84
CA GLU A 57 -2.38 -9.83 16.56
C GLU A 57 -2.93 -9.31 17.91
N GLU A 58 -2.08 -8.67 18.72
CA GLU A 58 -2.47 -8.11 20.02
C GLU A 58 -3.66 -7.13 19.90
N VAL A 59 -3.58 -6.20 18.93
CA VAL A 59 -4.62 -5.19 18.73
C VAL A 59 -5.91 -5.81 18.20
N VAL A 60 -5.83 -6.82 17.33
CA VAL A 60 -7.02 -7.53 16.83
C VAL A 60 -7.69 -8.30 17.98
N GLN A 61 -6.92 -8.98 18.83
CA GLN A 61 -7.46 -9.64 20.01
C GLN A 61 -8.15 -8.64 20.95
N ALA A 62 -7.55 -7.46 21.15
CA ALA A 62 -8.16 -6.40 21.94
C ALA A 62 -9.52 -5.95 21.36
N LEU A 63 -9.60 -5.75 20.03
CA LEU A 63 -10.83 -5.39 19.32
C LEU A 63 -11.93 -6.46 19.41
N GLN A 64 -11.59 -7.71 19.70
CA GLN A 64 -12.55 -8.81 19.85
C GLN A 64 -13.06 -9.00 21.29
N ALA A 65 -12.54 -8.21 22.24
CA ALA A 65 -12.99 -8.30 23.63
C ALA A 65 -14.46 -7.89 23.76
N GLU A 66 -15.26 -8.66 24.52
CA GLU A 66 -16.70 -8.41 24.72
C GLU A 66 -17.00 -6.98 25.19
N ARG A 67 -16.12 -6.41 26.02
CA ARG A 67 -16.22 -5.02 26.51
C ARG A 67 -16.20 -3.96 25.40
N LEU A 68 -15.68 -4.28 24.22
CA LEU A 68 -15.64 -3.41 23.04
C LEU A 68 -16.70 -3.77 22.00
N ALA A 69 -17.55 -4.76 22.23
CA ALA A 69 -18.54 -5.21 21.23
C ALA A 69 -19.44 -4.05 20.76
N SER A 70 -19.94 -3.24 21.70
CA SER A 70 -20.75 -2.06 21.37
C SER A 70 -19.96 -0.97 20.63
N ASP A 71 -18.66 -0.80 20.93
CA ASP A 71 -17.82 0.21 20.28
C ASP A 71 -17.42 -0.23 18.86
N VAL A 72 -17.33 -1.54 18.62
CA VAL A 72 -16.99 -2.15 17.33
C VAL A 72 -18.20 -2.24 16.41
N GLN A 73 -19.42 -2.31 16.96
CA GLN A 73 -20.64 -2.39 16.16
C GLN A 73 -20.73 -1.25 15.13
N GLY A 74 -20.92 -1.61 13.85
CA GLY A 74 -20.93 -0.69 12.71
C GLY A 74 -19.54 -0.28 12.20
N LYS A 75 -18.46 -0.81 12.79
CA LYS A 75 -17.06 -0.55 12.38
C LYS A 75 -16.35 -1.81 11.84
N GLU A 76 -17.04 -2.94 11.77
CA GLU A 76 -16.53 -4.26 11.40
C GLU A 76 -15.86 -4.22 10.02
N LEU A 77 -16.53 -3.64 9.02
CA LEU A 77 -15.98 -3.49 7.66
C LEU A 77 -14.56 -2.91 7.69
N ASN A 78 -14.38 -1.84 8.45
CA ASN A 78 -13.13 -1.10 8.52
C ASN A 78 -12.02 -1.88 9.25
N ILE A 79 -12.39 -2.66 10.26
CA ILE A 79 -11.46 -3.50 11.03
C ILE A 79 -11.05 -4.71 10.18
N ILE A 80 -12.01 -5.44 9.63
CA ILE A 80 -11.76 -6.63 8.79
C ILE A 80 -10.97 -6.25 7.53
N ASN A 81 -11.27 -5.11 6.91
CA ASN A 81 -10.47 -4.58 5.81
C ASN A 81 -9.01 -4.33 6.21
N ASN A 82 -8.76 -3.73 7.38
CA ASN A 82 -7.40 -3.52 7.87
C ASN A 82 -6.68 -4.85 8.15
N ILE A 83 -7.38 -5.86 8.68
CA ILE A 83 -6.84 -7.22 8.85
C ILE A 83 -6.46 -7.82 7.49
N GLY A 84 -7.32 -7.68 6.47
CA GLY A 84 -6.99 -8.09 5.10
C GLY A 84 -5.75 -7.39 4.54
N VAL A 85 -5.53 -6.11 4.89
CA VAL A 85 -4.30 -5.39 4.51
C VAL A 85 -3.07 -5.98 5.22
N ALA A 86 -3.21 -6.38 6.49
CA ALA A 86 -2.14 -7.04 7.24
C ALA A 86 -1.69 -8.33 6.55
N TYR A 87 -2.61 -9.25 6.26
CA TYR A 87 -2.30 -10.49 5.55
C TYR A 87 -1.71 -10.24 4.16
N ARG A 88 -2.24 -9.26 3.42
CA ARG A 88 -1.68 -8.87 2.12
C ARG A 88 -0.21 -8.44 2.24
N LYS A 89 0.13 -7.63 3.24
CA LYS A 89 1.51 -7.18 3.46
C LYS A 89 2.41 -8.29 4.02
N ALA A 90 1.84 -9.25 4.74
CA ALA A 90 2.54 -10.46 5.18
C ALA A 90 2.73 -11.50 4.05
N GLY A 91 2.21 -11.25 2.84
CA GLY A 91 2.30 -12.19 1.71
C GLY A 91 1.30 -13.36 1.78
N GLN A 92 0.42 -13.39 2.77
CA GLN A 92 -0.59 -14.42 2.97
C GLN A 92 -1.82 -14.15 2.10
N THR A 93 -1.72 -14.55 0.84
CA THR A 93 -2.70 -14.23 -0.21
C THR A 93 -4.09 -14.79 0.10
N ASP A 94 -4.20 -16.07 0.47
CA ASP A 94 -5.49 -16.72 0.69
C ASP A 94 -6.21 -16.15 1.92
N ASP A 95 -5.48 -15.93 3.00
CA ASP A 95 -6.01 -15.24 4.19
C ASP A 95 -6.49 -13.83 3.82
N ALA A 96 -5.70 -13.04 3.08
CA ALA A 96 -6.12 -11.70 2.67
C ALA A 96 -7.44 -11.73 1.87
N LEU A 97 -7.56 -12.65 0.91
CA LEU A 97 -8.78 -12.80 0.11
C LEU A 97 -9.98 -13.23 0.96
N ALA A 98 -9.80 -14.18 1.89
CA ALA A 98 -10.86 -14.57 2.81
C ALA A 98 -11.37 -13.37 3.62
N HIS A 99 -10.45 -12.57 4.17
CA HIS A 99 -10.79 -11.41 4.99
C HIS A 99 -11.50 -10.34 4.18
N TYR A 100 -11.07 -10.05 2.96
CA TYR A 100 -11.80 -9.11 2.10
C TYR A 100 -13.17 -9.63 1.66
N ARG A 101 -13.33 -10.95 1.43
CA ARG A 101 -14.65 -11.54 1.14
C ARG A 101 -15.60 -11.36 2.33
N CYS A 102 -15.11 -11.53 3.55
CA CYS A 102 -15.89 -11.22 4.74
C CYS A 102 -16.17 -9.71 4.85
N ALA A 103 -15.19 -8.83 4.63
CA ALA A 103 -15.43 -7.38 4.66
C ALA A 103 -16.51 -6.93 3.65
N LEU A 104 -16.63 -7.60 2.50
CA LEU A 104 -17.70 -7.35 1.54
C LEU A 104 -19.11 -7.64 2.08
N THR A 105 -19.27 -8.56 3.04
CA THR A 105 -20.59 -8.84 3.64
C THR A 105 -21.07 -7.70 4.54
N TYR A 106 -20.15 -6.86 5.00
CA TYR A 106 -20.42 -5.65 5.78
C TYR A 106 -20.46 -4.38 4.90
N ALA A 107 -20.25 -4.49 3.59
CA ALA A 107 -20.19 -3.36 2.68
C ALA A 107 -21.59 -3.02 2.16
N GLU A 108 -22.26 -2.09 2.82
CA GLU A 108 -23.64 -1.69 2.51
C GLU A 108 -23.72 -0.69 1.34
N THR A 109 -22.70 0.16 1.19
CA THR A 109 -22.65 1.25 0.22
C THR A 109 -21.75 0.94 -0.97
N HIS A 110 -21.96 1.65 -2.09
CA HIS A 110 -21.17 1.50 -3.31
C HIS A 110 -19.68 1.80 -3.09
N ASP A 111 -19.39 2.90 -2.39
CA ASP A 111 -18.05 3.34 -2.06
C ASP A 111 -17.31 2.35 -1.15
N ALA A 112 -17.99 1.76 -0.15
CA ALA A 112 -17.45 0.70 0.68
C ALA A 112 -17.10 -0.55 -0.15
N ARG A 113 -17.99 -0.98 -1.06
CA ARG A 113 -17.73 -2.11 -1.96
C ARG A 113 -16.56 -1.84 -2.91
N ALA A 114 -16.49 -0.63 -3.47
CA ALA A 114 -15.38 -0.21 -4.33
C ALA A 114 -14.04 -0.29 -3.58
N LEU A 115 -13.97 0.22 -2.35
CA LEU A 115 -12.77 0.14 -1.51
C LEU A 115 -12.28 -1.30 -1.32
N ILE A 116 -13.19 -2.23 -0.98
CA ILE A 116 -12.81 -3.63 -0.78
C ILE A 116 -12.39 -4.29 -2.09
N LYS A 117 -13.10 -4.03 -3.21
CA LYS A 117 -12.73 -4.54 -4.54
C LYS A 117 -11.34 -4.08 -4.98
N ILE A 118 -10.98 -2.82 -4.71
CA ILE A 118 -9.63 -2.29 -4.97
C ILE A 118 -8.59 -3.12 -4.21
N ASN A 119 -8.83 -3.40 -2.94
CA ASN A 119 -7.89 -4.18 -2.13
C ASN A 119 -7.75 -5.63 -2.62
N ILE A 120 -8.85 -6.28 -3.02
CA ILE A 120 -8.83 -7.61 -3.64
C ILE A 120 -8.02 -7.60 -4.93
N ALA A 121 -8.19 -6.57 -5.78
CA ALA A 121 -7.42 -6.45 -7.01
C ALA A 121 -5.92 -6.31 -6.76
N ILE A 122 -5.52 -5.56 -5.73
CA ILE A 122 -4.12 -5.46 -5.30
C ILE A 122 -3.59 -6.81 -4.82
N VAL A 123 -4.40 -7.62 -4.11
CA VAL A 123 -4.00 -8.99 -3.72
C VAL A 123 -3.73 -9.85 -4.96
N HIS A 124 -4.63 -9.86 -5.95
CA HIS A 124 -4.39 -10.59 -7.20
C HIS A 124 -3.14 -10.10 -7.94
N ARG A 125 -2.89 -8.78 -7.97
CA ARG A 125 -1.65 -8.22 -8.53
C ARG A 125 -0.41 -8.77 -7.81
N ASN A 126 -0.38 -8.69 -6.49
CA ASN A 126 0.74 -9.17 -5.67
C ASN A 126 0.95 -10.69 -5.79
N ALA A 127 -0.12 -11.45 -6.02
CA ALA A 127 -0.10 -12.89 -6.24
C ALA A 127 0.27 -13.30 -7.69
N GLY A 128 0.74 -12.37 -8.53
CA GLY A 128 1.14 -12.66 -9.91
C GLY A 128 -0.05 -12.89 -10.87
N GLN A 129 -1.25 -12.44 -10.49
CA GLN A 129 -2.48 -12.51 -11.30
C GLN A 129 -3.01 -11.11 -11.67
N PRO A 130 -2.18 -10.19 -12.21
CA PRO A 130 -2.58 -8.81 -12.43
C PRO A 130 -3.73 -8.64 -13.42
N ALA A 131 -3.90 -9.56 -14.39
CA ALA A 131 -5.04 -9.51 -15.32
C ALA A 131 -6.40 -9.72 -14.62
N VAL A 132 -6.43 -10.54 -13.56
CA VAL A 132 -7.65 -10.74 -12.74
C VAL A 132 -7.93 -9.46 -11.95
N GLY A 133 -6.90 -8.93 -11.29
CA GLY A 133 -7.00 -7.67 -10.55
C GLY A 133 -7.44 -6.50 -11.44
N PHE A 134 -6.88 -6.39 -12.65
CA PHE A 134 -7.23 -5.32 -13.59
C PHE A 134 -8.71 -5.38 -14.01
N ARG A 135 -9.22 -6.57 -14.35
CA ARG A 135 -10.65 -6.75 -14.66
C ARG A 135 -11.55 -6.34 -13.51
N LEU A 136 -11.16 -6.65 -12.27
CA LEU A 136 -11.94 -6.26 -11.10
C LEU A 136 -11.97 -4.74 -10.94
N LEU A 137 -10.84 -4.05 -11.17
CA LEU A 137 -10.76 -2.59 -11.11
C LEU A 137 -11.58 -1.91 -12.21
N GLU A 138 -11.62 -2.48 -13.42
CA GLU A 138 -12.44 -1.96 -14.53
C GLU A 138 -13.94 -2.12 -14.29
N GLY A 139 -14.34 -3.12 -13.50
CA GLY A 139 -15.74 -3.32 -13.10
C GLY A 139 -16.20 -2.44 -11.93
N ILE A 140 -15.39 -1.45 -11.49
CA ILE A 140 -15.79 -0.49 -10.47
C ILE A 140 -16.38 0.73 -11.17
N GLU A 141 -17.66 0.99 -10.93
CA GLU A 141 -18.33 2.21 -11.38
C GLU A 141 -17.73 3.42 -10.63
N GLU A 142 -17.07 4.31 -11.37
CA GLU A 142 -16.38 5.48 -10.82
C GLU A 142 -17.34 6.63 -10.47
N GLU A 143 -18.55 6.60 -11.04
CA GLU A 143 -19.57 7.61 -10.83
C GLU A 143 -19.91 7.72 -9.34
N TYR A 144 -19.94 8.95 -8.81
CA TYR A 144 -20.24 9.28 -7.41
C TYR A 144 -19.24 8.76 -6.37
N LEU A 145 -18.12 8.12 -6.76
CA LEU A 145 -17.08 7.78 -5.80
C LEU A 145 -16.38 9.05 -5.30
N PRO A 146 -16.09 9.16 -3.98
CA PRO A 146 -15.37 10.30 -3.45
C PRO A 146 -13.91 10.30 -3.95
N ASN A 147 -13.31 11.49 -4.06
CA ASN A 147 -11.93 11.65 -4.54
C ASN A 147 -10.91 10.76 -3.81
N VAL A 148 -11.12 10.48 -2.52
CA VAL A 148 -10.22 9.62 -1.73
C VAL A 148 -10.19 8.18 -2.24
N ILE A 149 -11.33 7.66 -2.69
CA ILE A 149 -11.43 6.31 -3.27
C ILE A 149 -10.96 6.33 -4.72
N LEU A 150 -11.33 7.35 -5.51
CA LEU A 150 -10.88 7.49 -6.89
C LEU A 150 -9.36 7.58 -7.00
N ALA A 151 -8.71 8.32 -6.10
CA ALA A 151 -7.25 8.40 -6.07
C ALA A 151 -6.63 7.01 -5.87
N GLY A 152 -7.10 6.25 -4.87
CA GLY A 152 -6.63 4.88 -4.60
C GLY A 152 -6.94 3.90 -5.74
N LEU A 153 -8.12 3.99 -6.34
CA LEU A 153 -8.55 3.20 -7.50
C LEU A 153 -7.58 3.41 -8.66
N HIS A 154 -7.28 4.65 -9.01
CA HIS A 154 -6.40 4.97 -10.12
C HIS A 154 -4.93 4.62 -9.85
N VAL A 155 -4.44 4.69 -8.61
CA VAL A 155 -3.13 4.12 -8.26
C VAL A 155 -3.12 2.62 -8.50
N ALA A 156 -4.17 1.90 -8.06
CA ALA A 156 -4.27 0.46 -8.24
C ALA A 156 -4.37 0.08 -9.73
N LYS A 157 -5.19 0.80 -10.53
CA LYS A 157 -5.27 0.63 -11.99
C LYS A 157 -3.92 0.85 -12.64
N GLY A 158 -3.21 1.93 -12.29
CA GLY A 158 -1.91 2.25 -12.85
C GLY A 158 -0.84 1.19 -12.57
N ASN A 159 -0.70 0.78 -11.30
CA ASN A 159 0.27 -0.25 -10.91
C ASN A 159 -0.03 -1.60 -11.57
N THR A 160 -1.31 -1.95 -11.67
CA THR A 160 -1.73 -3.22 -12.29
C THR A 160 -1.53 -3.18 -13.80
N ALA A 161 -1.85 -2.05 -14.45
CA ALA A 161 -1.60 -1.82 -15.88
C ALA A 161 -0.11 -1.91 -16.25
N LEU A 162 0.78 -1.36 -15.39
CA LEU A 162 2.23 -1.49 -15.58
C LEU A 162 2.68 -2.95 -15.63
N GLN A 163 2.19 -3.80 -14.71
CA GLN A 163 2.58 -5.21 -14.67
C GLN A 163 2.14 -5.99 -15.91
N ILE A 164 1.00 -5.63 -16.50
CA ILE A 164 0.52 -6.21 -17.78
C ILE A 164 1.00 -5.42 -19.01
N LYS A 165 1.96 -4.51 -18.85
CA LYS A 165 2.59 -3.71 -19.92
C LYS A 165 1.62 -2.82 -20.71
N ARG A 166 0.48 -2.46 -20.13
CA ARG A 166 -0.48 -1.48 -20.69
C ARG A 166 -0.07 -0.07 -20.28
N TYR A 167 1.03 0.41 -20.86
CA TYR A 167 1.69 1.62 -20.37
C TYR A 167 0.88 2.91 -20.53
N ASP A 168 0.08 3.04 -21.59
CA ASP A 168 -0.75 4.24 -21.79
C ASP A 168 -1.85 4.35 -20.73
N GLU A 169 -2.46 3.22 -20.37
CA GLU A 169 -3.43 3.15 -19.28
C GLU A 169 -2.78 3.40 -17.93
N ALA A 170 -1.55 2.93 -17.72
CA ALA A 170 -0.79 3.25 -16.52
C ALA A 170 -0.55 4.76 -16.39
N LYS A 171 -0.07 5.41 -17.46
CA LYS A 171 0.15 6.86 -17.52
C LYS A 171 -1.15 7.63 -17.25
N TYR A 172 -2.25 7.23 -17.90
CA TYR A 172 -3.57 7.82 -17.69
C TYR A 172 -4.01 7.71 -16.24
N ALA A 173 -3.93 6.51 -15.65
CA ALA A 173 -4.38 6.25 -14.30
C ALA A 173 -3.55 7.04 -13.27
N TYR A 174 -2.22 7.10 -13.39
CA TYR A 174 -1.42 7.89 -12.45
C TYR A 174 -1.70 9.39 -12.51
N ARG A 175 -1.96 9.93 -13.72
CA ARG A 175 -2.39 11.33 -13.87
C ARG A 175 -3.72 11.57 -13.16
N LYS A 176 -4.72 10.69 -13.36
CA LYS A 176 -6.01 10.76 -12.67
C LYS A 176 -5.85 10.69 -11.15
N ALA A 177 -5.04 9.75 -10.64
CA ALA A 177 -4.77 9.63 -9.21
C ALA A 177 -4.22 10.94 -8.64
N ARG A 178 -3.22 11.55 -9.31
CA ARG A 178 -2.65 12.83 -8.91
C ARG A 178 -3.68 13.96 -8.91
N GLU A 179 -4.54 14.04 -9.93
CA GLU A 179 -5.63 15.04 -9.99
C GLU A 179 -6.57 14.92 -8.78
N HIS A 180 -6.97 13.70 -8.40
CA HIS A 180 -7.83 13.49 -7.24
C HIS A 180 -7.13 13.87 -5.93
N TYR A 181 -5.83 13.56 -5.76
CA TYR A 181 -5.06 14.01 -4.59
C TYR A 181 -4.98 15.54 -4.51
N LEU A 182 -4.70 16.22 -5.62
CA LEU A 182 -4.66 17.69 -5.67
C LEU A 182 -6.03 18.32 -5.38
N ALA A 183 -7.12 17.71 -5.88
CA ALA A 183 -8.48 18.17 -5.59
C ALA A 183 -8.82 18.08 -4.08
N MET A 184 -8.18 17.16 -3.36
CA MET A 184 -8.29 17.03 -1.89
C MET A 184 -7.25 17.86 -1.13
N LYS A 185 -6.38 18.61 -1.81
CA LYS A 185 -5.22 19.31 -1.22
C LYS A 185 -4.27 18.36 -0.49
N ASP A 186 -4.14 17.13 -0.98
CA ASP A 186 -3.23 16.12 -0.46
C ASP A 186 -1.92 16.14 -1.27
N ASP A 187 -1.11 17.17 -1.05
CA ASP A 187 0.14 17.39 -1.78
C ASP A 187 1.14 16.24 -1.57
N ARG A 188 1.11 15.61 -0.40
CA ARG A 188 1.95 14.45 -0.07
C ARG A 188 1.68 13.29 -1.02
N ASN A 189 0.42 12.86 -1.16
CA ASN A 189 0.10 11.74 -2.02
C ASN A 189 0.11 12.13 -3.51
N ALA A 190 -0.20 13.39 -3.84
CA ALA A 190 0.00 13.91 -5.20
C ALA A 190 1.46 13.83 -5.65
N GLN A 191 2.41 14.09 -4.75
CA GLN A 191 3.84 13.90 -5.00
C GLN A 191 4.24 12.40 -5.01
N ALA A 192 3.70 11.61 -4.08
CA ALA A 192 4.06 10.19 -3.92
C ALA A 192 3.69 9.31 -5.14
N VAL A 193 2.74 9.74 -5.99
CA VAL A 193 2.40 9.02 -7.22
C VAL A 193 3.35 9.33 -8.39
N VAL A 194 4.10 10.44 -8.34
CA VAL A 194 4.99 10.86 -9.43
C VAL A 194 6.09 9.82 -9.73
N PRO A 195 6.75 9.17 -8.76
CA PRO A 195 7.69 8.08 -9.05
C PRO A 195 7.09 6.95 -9.89
N ASN A 196 5.80 6.64 -9.74
CA ASN A 196 5.15 5.63 -10.58
C ASN A 196 4.96 6.14 -12.03
N MET A 197 4.71 7.44 -12.21
CA MET A 197 4.70 8.08 -13.53
C MET A 197 6.09 8.04 -14.17
N LEU A 198 7.16 8.26 -13.40
CA LEU A 198 8.54 8.12 -13.84
C LEU A 198 8.85 6.69 -14.30
N VAL A 199 8.38 5.67 -13.57
CA VAL A 199 8.48 4.27 -13.98
C VAL A 199 7.80 4.04 -15.33
N ALA A 200 6.58 4.57 -15.52
CA ALA A 200 5.87 4.43 -16.78
C ALA A 200 6.61 5.10 -17.95
N ALA A 201 7.20 6.28 -17.72
CA ALA A 201 8.02 6.98 -18.71
C ALA A 201 9.27 6.17 -19.08
N LEU A 202 10.01 5.66 -18.07
CA LEU A 202 11.18 4.82 -18.30
C LEU A 202 10.82 3.52 -19.01
N ALA A 203 9.71 2.86 -18.64
CA ALA A 203 9.26 1.62 -19.27
C ALA A 203 9.00 1.79 -20.77
N THR A 204 8.50 2.95 -21.20
CA THR A 204 8.31 3.31 -22.61
C THR A 204 9.51 4.01 -23.25
N ASN A 205 10.64 4.13 -22.55
CA ASN A 205 11.84 4.88 -22.97
C ASN A 205 11.56 6.35 -23.35
N ASP A 206 10.58 6.96 -22.68
CA ASP A 206 10.17 8.36 -22.86
C ASP A 206 10.95 9.25 -21.90
N LEU A 207 12.21 9.52 -22.25
CA LEU A 207 13.13 10.28 -21.39
C LEU A 207 12.71 11.75 -21.25
N THR A 208 12.05 12.31 -22.27
CA THR A 208 11.50 13.66 -22.20
C THR A 208 10.41 13.76 -21.15
N ALA A 209 9.45 12.82 -21.12
CA ALA A 209 8.44 12.79 -20.08
C ALA A 209 9.06 12.56 -18.69
N TYR A 210 10.09 11.71 -18.58
CA TYR A 210 10.81 11.52 -17.33
C TYR A 210 11.36 12.84 -16.80
N ASP A 211 12.07 13.60 -17.64
CA ASP A 211 12.72 14.85 -17.24
C ASP A 211 11.72 15.93 -16.84
N GLN A 212 10.56 15.98 -17.50
CA GLN A 212 9.47 16.91 -17.15
C GLN A 212 8.81 16.55 -15.81
N LEU A 213 8.65 15.25 -15.52
CA LEU A 213 8.01 14.76 -14.31
C LEU A 213 8.95 14.78 -13.10
N ARG A 214 10.26 14.63 -13.30
CA ARG A 214 11.23 14.41 -12.22
C ARG A 214 11.26 15.52 -11.16
N PRO A 215 11.16 16.83 -11.48
CA PRO A 215 11.05 17.87 -10.47
C PRO A 215 9.80 17.73 -9.58
N LEU A 216 8.70 17.20 -10.15
CA LEU A 216 7.44 17.03 -9.43
C LEU A 216 7.52 15.95 -8.34
N SER A 217 8.47 15.03 -8.42
CA SER A 217 8.63 13.95 -7.43
C SER A 217 9.30 14.42 -6.14
N THR A 218 9.85 15.63 -6.11
CA THR A 218 10.60 16.21 -4.98
C THR A 218 10.24 17.69 -4.73
N LEU A 219 8.98 18.09 -4.98
CA LEU A 219 8.51 19.47 -4.74
C LEU A 219 8.57 19.86 -3.27
N VAL A 220 8.23 18.92 -2.39
CA VAL A 220 8.27 19.06 -0.94
C VAL A 220 9.06 17.88 -0.38
N PRO A 221 10.41 17.96 -0.35
CA PRO A 221 11.28 16.86 0.07
C PRO A 221 10.95 16.33 1.47
N GLU A 222 10.44 17.17 2.36
CA GLU A 222 10.09 16.84 3.74
C GLU A 222 8.93 15.83 3.83
N LEU A 223 8.13 15.70 2.76
CA LEU A 223 6.99 14.77 2.71
C LEU A 223 7.36 13.38 2.18
N LEU A 224 8.59 13.20 1.67
CA LEU A 224 9.08 11.94 1.14
C LEU A 224 9.63 11.06 2.26
N SER A 225 9.19 9.80 2.28
CA SER A 225 9.86 8.77 3.08
C SER A 225 11.28 8.51 2.56
N ASP A 226 12.18 8.04 3.42
CA ASP A 226 13.53 7.61 3.02
C ASP A 226 13.49 6.59 1.87
N HIS A 227 12.58 5.62 1.92
CA HIS A 227 12.41 4.64 0.84
C HIS A 227 11.99 5.30 -0.49
N GLY A 228 11.17 6.35 -0.43
CA GLY A 228 10.78 7.14 -1.61
C GLY A 228 11.97 7.88 -2.21
N HIS A 229 12.80 8.50 -1.38
CA HIS A 229 14.05 9.15 -1.82
C HIS A 229 14.99 8.15 -2.51
N HIS A 230 15.27 7.01 -1.87
CA HIS A 230 16.13 5.98 -2.42
C HIS A 230 15.58 5.42 -3.74
N PHE A 231 14.27 5.23 -3.84
CA PHE A 231 13.64 4.76 -5.07
C PHE A 231 13.79 5.77 -6.21
N ILE A 232 13.57 7.07 -5.95
CA ILE A 232 13.76 8.13 -6.95
C ILE A 232 15.22 8.20 -7.41
N GLN A 233 16.19 8.11 -6.50
CA GLN A 233 17.61 8.05 -6.85
C GLN A 233 17.96 6.84 -7.71
N TRP A 234 17.34 5.68 -7.43
CA TRP A 234 17.48 4.49 -8.25
C TRP A 234 16.92 4.72 -9.67
N LEU A 235 15.77 5.38 -9.80
CA LEU A 235 15.20 5.75 -11.10
C LEU A 235 16.12 6.70 -11.87
N ASP A 236 16.73 7.69 -11.20
CA ASP A 236 17.70 8.61 -11.82
C ASP A 236 18.93 7.86 -12.34
N THR A 237 19.39 6.87 -11.57
CA THR A 237 20.50 5.98 -11.98
C THR A 237 20.10 5.15 -13.20
N PHE A 238 18.93 4.51 -13.18
CA PHE A 238 18.42 3.73 -14.32
C PHE A 238 18.23 4.60 -15.57
N ARG A 239 17.67 5.82 -15.42
CA ARG A 239 17.53 6.81 -16.49
C ARG A 239 18.88 7.13 -17.12
N SER A 240 19.93 7.35 -16.32
CA SER A 240 21.28 7.65 -16.82
C SER A 240 21.89 6.54 -17.69
N TYR A 241 21.42 5.30 -17.53
CA TYR A 241 21.87 4.15 -18.32
C TYR A 241 20.94 3.81 -19.48
N SER A 242 19.80 4.50 -19.64
CA SER A 242 18.73 4.11 -20.57
C SER A 242 19.10 4.14 -22.05
N SER A 243 20.20 4.81 -22.43
CA SER A 243 20.75 4.78 -23.80
C SER A 243 21.67 3.59 -24.07
N ALA A 244 22.09 2.85 -23.04
CA ALA A 244 23.02 1.74 -23.18
C ALA A 244 22.32 0.49 -23.72
N LYS A 245 22.94 -0.17 -24.71
CA LYS A 245 22.48 -1.49 -25.20
C LYS A 245 22.81 -2.62 -24.22
N LYS A 246 23.92 -2.49 -23.49
CA LYS A 246 24.39 -3.41 -22.45
C LYS A 246 25.04 -2.60 -21.34
N LEU A 247 24.88 -3.04 -20.11
CA LEU A 247 25.50 -2.43 -18.94
C LEU A 247 26.89 -3.01 -18.68
N THR A 248 27.83 -2.17 -18.24
CA THR A 248 29.09 -2.63 -17.65
C THR A 248 28.83 -3.34 -16.32
N GLN A 249 29.80 -4.14 -15.85
CA GLN A 249 29.68 -4.81 -14.55
C GLN A 249 29.40 -3.80 -13.41
N ALA A 250 30.13 -2.68 -13.38
CA ALA A 250 29.91 -1.63 -12.38
C ALA A 250 28.49 -1.03 -12.44
N GLN A 251 27.92 -0.85 -13.63
CA GLN A 251 26.54 -0.37 -13.79
C GLN A 251 25.51 -1.40 -13.31
N GLN A 252 25.75 -2.69 -13.59
CA GLN A 252 24.89 -3.77 -13.11
C GLN A 252 24.91 -3.83 -11.58
N GLU A 253 26.11 -3.85 -10.98
CA GLU A 253 26.28 -3.81 -9.52
C GLU A 253 25.57 -2.62 -8.90
N LYS A 254 25.66 -1.44 -9.53
CA LYS A 254 24.97 -0.23 -9.06
C LYS A 254 23.45 -0.37 -9.07
N LEU A 255 22.86 -0.92 -10.14
CA LEU A 255 21.41 -1.13 -10.21
C LEU A 255 20.91 -2.23 -9.24
N LEU A 256 21.79 -3.15 -8.82
CA LEU A 256 21.47 -4.22 -7.88
C LEU A 256 21.55 -3.79 -6.40
N GLN A 257 22.08 -2.59 -6.10
CA GLN A 257 22.07 -1.97 -4.76
C GLN A 257 20.64 -1.54 -4.35
N THR A 258 19.83 -2.53 -3.99
CA THR A 258 18.38 -2.40 -3.71
C THR A 258 18.03 -2.62 -2.24
N GLU A 259 19.03 -2.74 -1.36
CA GLU A 259 18.88 -3.03 0.07
C GLU A 259 18.10 -1.94 0.80
N VAL A 260 18.31 -0.68 0.42
CA VAL A 260 17.65 0.51 1.00
C VAL A 260 16.27 0.80 0.38
N ILE A 261 15.95 0.15 -0.75
CA ILE A 261 14.67 0.33 -1.43
C ILE A 261 13.58 -0.43 -0.66
N GLY A 262 12.48 0.27 -0.39
CA GLY A 262 11.32 -0.28 0.31
C GLY A 262 10.66 -1.41 -0.50
N PRO A 263 10.10 -2.45 0.16
CA PRO A 263 9.50 -3.59 -0.53
C PRO A 263 8.42 -3.22 -1.55
N ASP A 264 7.61 -2.20 -1.25
CA ASP A 264 6.51 -1.73 -2.09
C ASP A 264 7.01 -1.16 -3.45
N TYR A 265 8.31 -0.86 -3.60
CA TYR A 265 8.90 -0.36 -4.86
C TYR A 265 9.64 -1.43 -5.67
N LEU A 266 9.95 -2.58 -5.06
CA LEU A 266 10.81 -3.60 -5.69
C LEU A 266 10.16 -4.23 -6.93
N GLU A 267 8.83 -4.23 -7.02
CA GLU A 267 8.13 -4.66 -8.25
C GLU A 267 8.47 -3.77 -9.46
N PHE A 268 8.60 -2.46 -9.26
CA PHE A 268 8.95 -1.52 -10.33
C PHE A 268 10.43 -1.60 -10.70
N VAL A 269 11.29 -1.80 -9.69
CA VAL A 269 12.71 -2.06 -9.89
C VAL A 269 12.89 -3.31 -10.75
N ALA A 270 12.22 -4.42 -10.41
CA ALA A 270 12.28 -5.66 -11.18
C ALA A 270 11.75 -5.47 -12.62
N LEU A 271 10.64 -4.75 -12.79
CA LEU A 271 10.08 -4.43 -14.11
C LEU A 271 11.09 -3.72 -15.00
N LEU A 272 11.71 -2.63 -14.51
CA LEU A 272 12.66 -1.83 -15.30
C LEU A 272 13.98 -2.58 -15.52
N SER A 273 14.50 -3.27 -14.50
CA SER A 273 15.71 -4.09 -14.56
C SER A 273 15.63 -5.24 -15.58
N SER A 274 14.42 -5.68 -15.94
CA SER A 274 14.23 -6.69 -17.00
C SER A 274 14.81 -6.27 -18.34
N ARG A 275 14.91 -4.96 -18.63
CA ARG A 275 15.57 -4.41 -19.83
C ARG A 275 17.01 -4.91 -19.99
N TYR A 276 17.70 -5.14 -18.87
CA TYR A 276 19.09 -5.58 -18.83
C TYR A 276 19.25 -7.00 -18.31
N GLY A 277 18.15 -7.76 -18.16
CA GLY A 277 18.18 -9.13 -17.66
C GLY A 277 18.47 -9.28 -16.16
N LEU A 278 18.33 -8.20 -15.37
CA LEU A 278 18.66 -8.17 -13.93
C LEU A 278 17.45 -8.43 -13.01
N ASN A 279 16.29 -8.78 -13.57
CA ASN A 279 15.04 -8.87 -12.82
C ASN A 279 15.01 -10.03 -11.81
N GLN A 280 15.65 -11.16 -12.12
CA GLN A 280 15.66 -12.32 -11.21
C GLN A 280 16.46 -12.04 -9.93
N ASP A 281 17.59 -11.34 -10.05
CA ASP A 281 18.41 -10.94 -8.90
C ASP A 281 17.65 -10.00 -7.95
N VAL A 282 16.87 -9.08 -8.51
CA VAL A 282 15.99 -8.20 -7.74
C VAL A 282 14.90 -9.01 -7.03
N ILE A 283 14.24 -9.95 -7.73
CA ILE A 283 13.17 -10.77 -7.16
C ILE A 283 13.68 -11.67 -6.03
N GLN A 284 14.84 -12.30 -6.17
CA GLN A 284 15.42 -13.15 -5.13
C GLN A 284 15.66 -12.37 -3.82
N ARG A 285 16.06 -11.10 -3.92
CA ARG A 285 16.23 -10.21 -2.75
C ARG A 285 14.91 -9.85 -2.07
N ILE A 286 13.80 -9.76 -2.81
CA ILE A 286 12.45 -9.58 -2.23
C ILE A 286 12.13 -10.73 -1.27
N VAL A 287 12.34 -11.97 -1.73
CA VAL A 287 12.04 -13.18 -0.96
C VAL A 287 12.87 -13.25 0.32
N GLN A 288 14.15 -12.85 0.27
CA GLN A 288 15.03 -12.89 1.44
C GLN A 288 14.66 -11.88 2.54
N LYS A 289 14.00 -10.75 2.20
CA LYS A 289 13.55 -9.75 3.18
C LYS A 289 12.29 -10.16 3.96
N SER A 290 11.54 -11.16 3.50
CA SER A 290 10.25 -11.57 4.08
C SER A 290 10.35 -12.54 5.26
N ARG A 291 11.39 -12.46 6.11
CA ARG A 291 11.65 -13.43 7.20
C ARG A 291 10.81 -13.22 8.47
N ASN A 292 9.80 -12.36 8.46
CA ASN A 292 8.89 -12.26 9.59
C ASN A 292 8.06 -13.54 9.70
N PRO A 293 7.81 -14.06 10.93
CA PRO A 293 6.86 -15.15 11.11
C PRO A 293 5.50 -14.75 10.53
N PRO A 294 4.77 -15.68 9.89
CA PRO A 294 3.47 -15.38 9.31
C PRO A 294 2.49 -14.93 10.40
N LEU A 295 1.50 -14.11 10.03
CA LEU A 295 0.37 -13.83 10.90
C LEU A 295 -0.41 -15.14 11.14
N PRO A 296 -0.93 -15.37 12.35
CA PRO A 296 -1.85 -16.48 12.59
C PRO A 296 -3.04 -16.43 11.64
N GLY A 297 -3.58 -17.57 11.23
CA GLY A 297 -4.77 -17.62 10.38
C GLY A 297 -6.04 -17.14 11.10
N ALA A 298 -7.04 -16.72 10.31
CA ALA A 298 -8.40 -16.40 10.78
C ALA A 298 -8.51 -15.32 11.87
N LEU A 299 -7.67 -14.27 11.81
CA LEU A 299 -7.70 -13.17 12.77
C LEU A 299 -9.07 -12.47 12.86
N ALA A 300 -9.90 -12.48 11.80
CA ALA A 300 -11.25 -11.92 11.85
C ALA A 300 -12.37 -12.95 12.14
N LYS A 301 -12.07 -14.19 12.55
CA LYS A 301 -13.08 -15.24 12.77
C LYS A 301 -14.26 -14.81 13.65
N HIS A 302 -14.03 -13.92 14.61
CA HIS A 302 -15.08 -13.38 15.48
C HIS A 302 -16.20 -12.67 14.72
N TRP A 303 -15.86 -12.00 13.61
CA TRP A 303 -16.83 -11.32 12.72
C TRP A 303 -17.16 -12.13 11.47
N CYS A 304 -16.40 -13.18 11.18
CA CYS A 304 -16.47 -13.92 9.93
C CYS A 304 -16.81 -15.39 10.19
N GLY A 305 -18.11 -15.69 10.36
CA GLY A 305 -18.59 -17.04 10.72
C GLY A 305 -18.29 -18.17 9.73
N SER A 306 -17.71 -17.86 8.56
CA SER A 306 -17.32 -18.83 7.53
C SER A 306 -15.80 -19.10 7.46
N MET A 307 -15.02 -18.62 8.43
CA MET A 307 -13.56 -18.76 8.51
C MET A 307 -13.11 -19.76 9.57
#